data_AF-A0A1M7HC94-F1
#
_entry.id   AF-A0A1M7HC94-F1
#
_cell.length_a   1.000
_cell.length_b   1.000
_cell.length_c   1.000
_cell.angle_alpha   90.00
_cell.angle_beta   90.00
_cell.angle_gamma   90.00
#
_symmetry.space_group_name_H-M   'P 1'
#
loop_
_entity.id
_entity.type
_entity.pdbx_description
1 polymer ?
#
loop_
_entity_poly.entity_id
_entity_poly.type
_entity_poly.pdbx_seq_one_letter_code
_entity_poly.pdbx_strand_id
1 'polypeptide(L)'
;MLKNLKVLGIFYGKILIPTLLFSLLIALATNLSFKIFGLCFLLLFPLLHFFIYELRLKNQYLFYANFGFSRQFLWISTISMSLIINIITKFL
;
A
#
# COMPACT_ATOMS: atom_id res chain seq x y z
N MET A 1 -13.24 18.56 -0.58
CA MET A 1 -12.85 17.40 -1.40
C MET A 1 -11.34 17.30 -1.64
N LEU A 2 -10.69 18.34 -2.20
CA LEU A 2 -9.24 18.37 -2.47
C LEU A 2 -8.34 18.08 -1.24
N LYS A 3 -8.71 18.59 -0.06
CA LYS A 3 -7.98 18.33 1.19
C LYS A 3 -7.96 16.85 1.56
N ASN A 4 -9.10 16.16 1.45
CA ASN A 4 -9.24 14.74 1.80
C ASN A 4 -8.42 13.84 0.85
N LEU A 5 -8.41 14.17 -0.44
CA LEU A 5 -7.56 13.49 -1.43
C LEU A 5 -6.08 13.69 -1.12
N LYS A 6 -5.66 14.90 -0.73
CA LYS A 6 -4.28 15.18 -0.34
C LYS A 6 -3.87 14.38 0.90
N VAL A 7 -4.76 14.26 1.89
CA VAL A 7 -4.53 13.48 3.12
C VAL A 7 -4.38 11.98 2.80
N LEU A 8 -5.23 11.42 1.94
CA LEU A 8 -5.08 10.05 1.44
C LEU A 8 -3.78 9.87 0.65
N GLY A 9 -3.39 10.87 -0.17
CA GLY A 9 -2.11 10.85 -0.87
C GLY A 9 -0.92 10.77 0.07
N ILE A 10 -0.94 11.51 1.19
CA ILE A 10 0.10 11.42 2.23
C ILE A 10 0.11 10.05 2.89
N PHE A 11 -1.08 9.47 3.15
CA PHE A 11 -1.20 8.12 3.70
C PHE A 11 -0.52 7.08 2.79
N TYR A 12 -0.91 7.10 1.52
CA TYR A 12 -0.42 6.14 0.53
C TYR A 12 1.02 6.37 0.13
N GLY A 13 1.52 7.62 0.09
CA GLY A 13 2.91 7.90 -0.22
C GLY A 13 3.89 7.20 0.73
N LYS A 14 3.56 7.12 2.02
CA LYS A 14 4.41 6.44 3.02
C LYS A 14 4.48 4.93 2.83
N ILE A 15 3.43 4.29 2.32
CA ILE A 15 3.38 2.83 2.11
C ILE A 15 3.85 2.47 0.69
N LEU A 16 3.41 3.21 -0.33
CA LEU A 16 3.67 2.92 -1.74
C LEU A 16 5.15 2.95 -2.06
N ILE A 17 5.89 3.97 -1.59
CA ILE A 17 7.33 4.09 -1.87
C ILE A 17 8.10 2.84 -1.41
N PRO A 18 8.06 2.43 -0.13
CA PRO A 18 8.78 1.23 0.30
C PRO A 18 8.23 -0.03 -0.38
N THR A 19 6.93 -0.14 -0.59
CA THR A 19 6.35 -1.33 -1.24
C THR A 19 6.86 -1.51 -2.66
N LEU A 20 6.83 -0.45 -3.47
CA LEU A 20 7.33 -0.46 -4.84
C LEU A 20 8.82 -0.78 -4.89
N LEU A 21 9.62 -0.19 -4.00
CA LEU A 21 11.05 -0.45 -3.94
C LEU A 21 11.33 -1.93 -3.63
N PHE A 22 10.72 -2.49 -2.58
CA PHE A 22 10.94 -3.88 -2.21
C PHE A 22 10.38 -4.86 -3.25
N SER A 23 9.20 -4.61 -3.80
CA SER A 23 8.63 -5.49 -4.83
C SER A 23 9.46 -5.46 -6.12
N LEU A 24 10.00 -4.30 -6.50
CA LEU A 24 10.88 -4.16 -7.66
C LEU A 24 12.25 -4.83 -7.44
N LEU A 25 12.85 -4.69 -6.25
CA LEU A 25 14.09 -5.38 -5.89
C LEU A 25 13.95 -6.91 -5.94
N ILE A 26 12.83 -7.46 -5.43
CA ILE A 26 12.59 -8.91 -5.49
C ILE A 26 12.34 -9.37 -6.93
N ALA A 27 11.59 -8.59 -7.71
CA ALA A 27 11.40 -8.89 -9.13
C ALA A 27 12.74 -8.88 -9.88
N LEU A 28 13.62 -7.90 -9.65
CA LEU A 28 14.97 -7.82 -10.21
C LEU A 28 15.83 -9.03 -9.81
N ALA A 29 15.77 -9.46 -8.55
CA ALA A 29 16.57 -10.58 -8.05
C ALA A 29 16.14 -11.96 -8.58
N THR A 30 14.92 -12.06 -9.13
CA THR A 30 14.38 -13.33 -9.62
C THR A 30 14.50 -13.47 -11.13
N ASN A 31 13.81 -12.63 -11.91
CA ASN A 31 13.91 -12.61 -13.38
C ASN A 31 13.13 -11.44 -14.04
N LEU A 32 12.93 -10.33 -13.32
CA LEU A 32 12.18 -9.15 -13.77
C LEU A 32 10.74 -9.46 -14.22
N SER A 33 10.13 -10.51 -13.64
CA SER A 33 8.78 -10.94 -13.98
C SER A 33 7.72 -10.02 -13.38
N PHE A 34 6.84 -9.47 -14.23
CA PHE A 34 5.67 -8.70 -13.79
C PHE A 34 4.75 -9.49 -12.86
N LYS A 35 4.60 -10.81 -13.08
CA LYS A 35 3.83 -11.70 -12.20
C LYS A 35 4.42 -11.78 -10.79
N ILE A 36 5.74 -11.87 -10.68
CA ILE A 36 6.44 -11.88 -9.39
C ILE A 36 6.32 -10.51 -8.71
N PHE A 37 6.49 -9.43 -9.45
CA PHE A 37 6.28 -8.08 -8.93
C PHE A 37 4.87 -7.90 -8.35
N GLY A 38 3.84 -8.31 -9.08
CA GLY A 38 2.44 -8.26 -8.64
C GLY A 38 2.19 -9.04 -7.35
N LEU A 39 2.72 -10.26 -7.27
CA LEU A 39 2.61 -11.11 -6.08
C LEU A 39 3.36 -10.51 -4.89
N CYS A 40 4.58 -9.98 -5.09
CA CYS A 40 5.32 -9.30 -4.04
C CYS A 40 4.58 -8.06 -3.55
N PHE A 41 4.04 -7.26 -4.47
CA PHE A 41 3.25 -6.08 -4.12
C PHE A 41 1.99 -6.45 -3.33
N LEU A 42 1.29 -7.53 -3.73
CA LEU A 42 0.12 -8.06 -3.03
C LEU A 42 0.40 -8.33 -1.54
N LEU A 43 1.57 -8.91 -1.25
CA LEU A 43 1.95 -9.30 0.11
C LEU A 43 2.59 -8.15 0.90
N LEU A 44 3.47 -7.38 0.26
CA LEU A 44 4.23 -6.31 0.91
C LEU A 44 3.36 -5.10 1.23
N PHE A 45 2.36 -4.77 0.40
CA PHE A 45 1.56 -3.56 0.60
C PHE A 45 0.74 -3.62 1.90
N PRO A 46 -0.03 -4.70 2.20
CA PRO A 46 -0.72 -4.85 3.48
C PRO A 46 0.26 -5.01 4.65
N LEU A 47 1.39 -5.70 4.44
CA LEU A 47 2.40 -5.90 5.48
C LEU A 47 3.06 -4.58 5.90
N LEU A 48 3.38 -3.72 4.94
CA LEU A 48 3.93 -2.39 5.21
C LEU A 48 2.88 -1.44 5.78
N HIS A 49 1.60 -1.55 5.39
CA HIS A 49 0.52 -0.86 6.08
C HIS A 49 0.52 -1.24 7.56
N PHE A 50 0.51 -2.55 7.87
CA PHE A 50 0.57 -3.03 9.24
C PHE A 50 1.80 -2.50 9.97
N PHE A 51 3.00 -2.67 9.40
CA PHE A 51 4.23 -2.25 10.04
C PHE A 51 4.27 -0.73 10.32
N ILE A 52 3.88 0.09 9.34
CA ILE A 52 3.96 1.55 9.46
C ILE A 52 2.87 2.07 10.39
N TYR A 53 1.61 1.69 10.20
CA TYR A 53 0.49 2.31 10.90
C TYR A 53 0.04 1.55 12.14
N GLU A 54 0.22 0.23 12.20
CA GLU A 54 -0.16 -0.56 13.38
C GLU A 54 0.96 -0.72 14.38
N LEU A 55 2.24 -0.69 13.97
CA LEU A 55 3.36 -0.84 14.90
C LEU A 55 4.06 0.49 15.16
N ARG A 56 4.54 1.17 14.12
CA ARG A 56 5.42 2.32 14.24
C ARG A 56 4.69 3.64 14.52
N LEU A 57 3.59 3.91 13.80
CA LEU A 57 2.91 5.20 13.75
C LEU A 57 1.43 5.10 14.12
N LYS A 58 1.11 4.33 15.17
CA LYS A 58 -0.26 4.10 15.68
C LYS A 58 -1.11 5.36 15.79
N ASN A 59 -0.53 6.45 16.27
CA ASN A 59 -1.23 7.72 16.48
C ASN A 59 -1.70 8.38 15.17
N GLN A 60 -1.15 7.99 14.02
CA GLN A 60 -1.58 8.54 12.73
C GLN A 60 -2.97 8.08 12.35
N TYR A 61 -3.46 6.93 12.83
CA TYR A 61 -4.87 6.56 12.63
C TYR A 61 -5.83 7.57 13.26
N LEU A 62 -5.49 8.15 14.41
CA LEU A 62 -6.29 9.21 15.02
C LEU A 62 -6.29 10.47 14.16
N PHE A 63 -5.14 10.82 13.56
CA PHE A 63 -5.06 11.91 12.59
C PHE A 63 -5.99 11.66 11.39
N TYR A 64 -5.94 10.48 10.77
CA TYR A 64 -6.80 10.17 9.62
C TYR A 64 -8.28 10.06 9.98
N ALA A 65 -8.59 9.58 11.19
CA ALA A 65 -9.96 9.54 11.71
C ALA A 65 -10.57 10.94 11.84
N ASN A 66 -9.78 11.94 12.26
CA ASN A 66 -10.23 13.35 12.32
C ASN A 66 -10.59 13.93 10.93
N PHE A 67 -10.10 13.32 9.84
CA PHE A 67 -10.48 13.68 8.47
C PHE A 67 -11.59 12.80 7.89
N GLY A 68 -12.20 11.92 8.69
CA GLY A 68 -13.31 11.04 8.30
C GLY A 68 -12.90 9.69 7.73
N PHE A 69 -11.61 9.33 7.77
CA PHE A 69 -11.15 8.01 7.29
C PHE A 69 -11.09 7.01 8.45
N SER A 70 -11.96 6.01 8.40
CA SER A 70 -11.91 4.91 9.37
C SER A 70 -10.71 3.99 9.09
N ARG A 71 -10.20 3.35 10.16
CA ARG A 71 -9.14 2.34 10.04
C ARG A 71 -9.53 1.19 9.10
N GLN A 72 -10.79 0.75 9.16
CA GLN A 72 -11.32 -0.29 8.27
C GLN A 72 -11.31 0.16 6.81
N PHE A 73 -11.71 1.40 6.53
CA PHE A 73 -11.69 1.94 5.17
C PHE A 73 -10.27 1.97 4.59
N LEU A 74 -9.28 2.40 5.38
CA LEU A 74 -7.87 2.40 4.97
C LEU A 74 -7.37 0.98 4.69
N TRP A 75 -7.74 0.00 5.52
CA TRP A 75 -7.38 -1.40 5.32
C TRP A 75 -8.02 -1.99 4.06
N ILE A 76 -9.34 -1.83 3.89
CA ILE A 76 -10.07 -2.32 2.71
C ILE A 76 -9.47 -1.72 1.43
N SER A 77 -9.21 -0.42 1.43
CA SER A 77 -8.61 0.26 0.27
C SER A 77 -7.18 -0.20 -0.02
N THR A 78 -6.41 -0.55 1.01
CA THR A 78 -5.05 -1.11 0.84
C THR A 78 -5.11 -2.50 0.22
N ILE A 79 -5.97 -3.38 0.74
CA ILE A 79 -6.15 -4.75 0.24
C ILE A 79 -6.67 -4.70 -1.20
N SER A 80 -7.68 -3.88 -1.48
CA SER A 80 -8.24 -3.76 -2.83
C SER A 80 -7.21 -3.25 -3.84
N MET A 81 -6.43 -2.22 -3.49
CA MET A 81 -5.36 -1.71 -4.35
C MET A 81 -4.29 -2.78 -4.64
N SER A 82 -3.89 -3.54 -3.62
CA SER A 82 -2.90 -4.61 -3.76
C SER A 82 -3.41 -5.74 -4.68
N LEU A 83 -4.69 -6.08 -4.58
CA LEU A 83 -5.34 -7.05 -5.46
C LEU A 83 -5.42 -6.56 -6.90
N ILE A 84 -5.86 -5.31 -7.10
CA ILE A 84 -5.97 -4.70 -8.43
C ILE A 84 -4.61 -4.70 -9.13
N ILE A 85 -3.54 -4.28 -8.44
CA ILE A 85 -2.18 -4.27 -9.02
C ILE A 85 -1.73 -5.70 -9.37
N ASN A 86 -1.94 -6.67 -8.48
CA ASN A 86 -1.60 -8.07 -8.76
C ASN A 86 -2.39 -8.66 -9.93
N ILE A 87 -3.63 -8.24 -10.13
CA ILE A 87 -4.44 -8.68 -11.27
C ILE A 87 -3.90 -8.04 -12.55
N ILE A 88 -3.71 -6.71 -12.58
CA ILE A 88 -3.21 -5.97 -13.76
C ILE A 88 -1.86 -6.54 -14.22
N THR A 89 -0.94 -6.77 -13.29
CA THR A 89 0.41 -7.29 -13.57
C THR A 89 0.43 -8.72 -14.11
N LYS A 90 -0.66 -9.49 -13.99
CA LYS A 90 -0.77 -10.81 -14.63
C LYS A 90 -1.16 -10.72 -16.11
N PHE A 91 -1.71 -9.58 -16.55
CA PHE A 91 -2.08 -9.31 -17.94
C PHE A 91 -1.01 -8.55 -18.73
N LEU A 92 0.06 -8.11 -18.06
CA LEU A 92 1.28 -7.55 -18.65
C LEU A 92 2.30 -8.65 -18.93
#